data_AF-A0A8T0JDH1-F1
#
_entry.id   AF-A0A8T0JDH1-F1
#
_cell.length_a   1.000
_cell.length_b   1.000
_cell.length_c   1.000
_cell.angle_alpha   90.00
_cell.angle_beta   90.00
_cell.angle_gamma   90.00
#
_symmetry.space_group_name_H-M   'P 1'
#
loop_
_entity.id
_entity.type
_entity.pdbx_description
1 polymer ?
#
loop_
_entity_poly.entity_id
_entity_poly.type
_entity_poly.pdbx_seq_one_letter_code
_entity_poly.pdbx_strand_id
1 'polypeptide(L)'
;MSGPHLDADHELRIAKAQRLLRDAAGGMHSRAFVNVGDVIPVDHEAGYLRGHGTQPVKEELLATVCGVVERVNKLVSVRPLRARYNAETGDVVVGRVTEVGGNRWKVDVNSRKDAELLLAAVNLPGGIQRRRTAIDELNMRDLYVENDLISAEVQSLHQDGSLHLHTRSLKYGKLRNGQLVRVAPYLIKRLKQHFHQLKDLGVDLILGCNGFIWISAASPGNKDNLPGSVATSASAVVGESPLQFEVRERICRLANSVRVLGALGLLISPDSIMQTYEASLLWEVPVKDMLSADFYVKLAEKEAEQRMKR
;
A
#
# COMPACT_ATOMS: atom_id res chain seq x y z
N MET A 1 -8.20 -2.06 -12.76
CA MET A 1 -7.43 -1.76 -13.97
C MET A 1 -7.71 -2.91 -14.92
N SER A 2 -8.21 -2.62 -16.13
CA SER A 2 -8.29 -3.62 -17.20
C SER A 2 -6.86 -4.05 -17.55
N GLY A 3 -6.60 -5.36 -17.63
CA GLY A 3 -5.31 -5.88 -18.08
C GLY A 3 -5.02 -5.52 -19.54
N PRO A 4 -3.78 -5.70 -20.01
CA PRO A 4 -3.45 -5.53 -21.43
C PRO A 4 -4.25 -6.52 -22.29
N HIS A 5 -4.54 -6.15 -23.54
CA HIS A 5 -5.03 -7.11 -24.53
C HIS A 5 -3.91 -8.11 -24.82
N LEU A 6 -4.17 -9.39 -24.57
CA LEU A 6 -3.21 -10.47 -24.80
C LEU A 6 -3.55 -11.14 -26.13
N ASP A 7 -2.53 -11.42 -26.92
CA ASP A 7 -2.66 -12.25 -28.13
C ASP A 7 -2.47 -13.72 -27.74
N ALA A 8 -2.84 -14.66 -28.61
CA ALA A 8 -2.77 -16.10 -28.31
C ALA A 8 -1.38 -16.57 -27.84
N ASP A 9 -0.29 -16.00 -28.40
CA ASP A 9 1.08 -16.29 -27.94
C ASP A 9 1.34 -15.75 -26.54
N HIS A 10 0.92 -14.52 -26.26
CA HIS A 10 1.03 -13.90 -24.94
C HIS A 10 0.28 -14.70 -23.87
N GLU A 11 -0.93 -15.18 -24.18
CA GLU A 11 -1.71 -16.02 -23.29
C GLU A 11 -1.01 -17.34 -22.97
N LEU A 12 -0.45 -18.01 -23.98
CA LEU A 12 0.29 -19.26 -23.80
C LEU A 12 1.51 -19.07 -22.89
N ARG A 13 2.27 -18.00 -23.13
CA ARG A 13 3.48 -17.68 -22.36
C ARG A 13 3.16 -17.30 -20.91
N ILE A 14 2.12 -16.49 -20.70
CA ILE A 14 1.64 -16.18 -19.34
C ILE A 14 1.14 -17.44 -18.63
N ALA A 15 0.38 -18.30 -19.31
CA ALA A 15 -0.10 -19.55 -18.72
C ALA A 15 1.06 -20.46 -18.30
N LYS A 16 2.11 -20.54 -19.14
CA LYS A 16 3.35 -21.26 -18.82
C LYS A 16 4.03 -20.67 -17.58
N ALA A 17 4.19 -19.35 -17.52
CA ALA A 17 4.80 -18.67 -16.36
C ALA A 17 3.98 -18.89 -15.08
N GLN A 18 2.64 -18.80 -15.16
CA GLN A 18 1.74 -19.07 -14.04
C GLN A 18 1.84 -20.50 -13.52
N ARG A 19 2.00 -21.48 -14.42
CA ARG A 19 2.23 -22.88 -14.04
C ARG A 19 3.54 -23.02 -13.28
N LEU A 20 4.64 -22.46 -13.80
CA LEU A 20 5.93 -22.48 -13.12
C LEU A 20 5.88 -21.82 -11.74
N LEU A 21 5.19 -20.67 -11.62
CA LEU A 21 5.01 -20.00 -10.33
C LEU A 21 4.19 -20.83 -9.34
N ARG A 22 3.19 -21.58 -9.83
CA ARG A 22 2.40 -22.51 -9.00
C ARG A 22 3.25 -23.68 -8.52
N ASP A 23 4.07 -24.24 -9.41
CA ASP A 23 4.96 -25.35 -9.08
C ASP A 23 6.04 -24.92 -8.08
N ALA A 24 6.62 -23.71 -8.24
CA ALA A 24 7.58 -23.11 -7.31
C ALA A 24 7.00 -22.83 -5.92
N ALA A 25 5.69 -22.55 -5.82
CA ALA A 25 5.02 -22.34 -4.53
C ALA A 25 4.89 -23.63 -3.69
N GLY A 26 5.17 -24.79 -4.28
CA GLY A 26 5.13 -26.09 -3.60
C GLY A 26 3.72 -26.59 -3.21
N GLY A 27 3.67 -27.79 -2.63
CA GLY A 27 2.43 -28.50 -2.28
C GLY A 27 1.67 -27.96 -1.05
N MET A 28 2.08 -26.83 -0.45
CA MET A 28 1.47 -26.33 0.80
C MET A 28 0.01 -25.85 0.64
N HIS A 29 -0.52 -25.72 -0.58
CA HIS A 29 -1.75 -24.96 -0.80
C HIS A 29 -3.00 -25.76 -1.22
N SER A 30 -2.90 -27.01 -1.69
CA SER A 30 -4.11 -27.69 -2.20
C SER A 30 -5.12 -28.08 -1.11
N ARG A 31 -4.71 -28.17 0.16
CA ARG A 31 -5.59 -28.53 1.29
C ARG A 31 -6.01 -27.34 2.17
N ALA A 32 -5.62 -26.13 1.79
CA ALA A 32 -5.81 -24.94 2.62
C ALA A 32 -6.90 -23.99 2.09
N PHE A 33 -7.42 -24.21 0.88
CA PHE A 33 -8.50 -23.38 0.35
C PHE A 33 -9.86 -23.85 0.87
N VAL A 34 -10.68 -22.89 1.25
CA VAL A 34 -12.06 -23.08 1.69
C VAL A 34 -12.98 -22.13 0.96
N ASN A 35 -14.19 -22.60 0.68
CA ASN A 35 -15.33 -21.80 0.25
C ASN A 35 -16.20 -21.42 1.46
N VAL A 36 -17.11 -20.47 1.23
CA VAL A 36 -18.10 -20.10 2.24
C VAL A 36 -18.96 -21.32 2.59
N GLY A 37 -19.04 -21.64 3.88
CA GLY A 37 -19.79 -22.78 4.40
C GLY A 37 -18.99 -24.07 4.56
N ASP A 38 -17.74 -24.12 4.07
CA ASP A 38 -16.89 -25.29 4.26
C ASP A 38 -16.50 -25.44 5.74
N VAL A 39 -16.51 -26.69 6.22
CA VAL A 39 -16.07 -27.04 7.58
C VAL A 39 -14.55 -27.01 7.64
N ILE A 40 -14.02 -26.21 8.57
CA ILE A 40 -12.59 -26.14 8.84
C ILE A 40 -12.26 -27.17 9.92
N PRO A 41 -11.39 -28.16 9.64
CA PRO A 41 -11.00 -29.13 10.66
C PRO A 41 -10.22 -28.42 11.77
N VAL A 42 -10.74 -28.56 13.00
CA VAL A 42 -10.18 -28.01 14.23
C VAL A 42 -10.09 -29.09 15.30
N ASP A 43 -9.10 -28.96 16.18
CA ASP A 43 -8.93 -29.84 17.32
C ASP A 43 -9.80 -29.34 18.49
N HIS A 44 -10.86 -30.09 18.81
CA HIS A 44 -11.78 -29.76 19.89
C HIS A 44 -11.20 -30.08 21.27
N GLU A 45 -10.23 -30.99 21.39
CA GLU A 45 -9.63 -31.40 22.66
C GLU A 45 -8.57 -30.40 23.13
N ALA A 46 -7.72 -29.93 22.21
CA ALA A 46 -6.69 -28.93 22.52
C ALA A 46 -7.25 -27.50 22.66
N GLY A 47 -8.49 -27.28 22.18
CA GLY A 47 -9.17 -25.99 22.10
C GLY A 47 -8.57 -25.06 21.04
N TYR A 48 -9.44 -24.32 20.35
CA TYR A 48 -9.04 -23.37 19.31
C TYR A 48 -9.57 -21.95 19.59
N LEU A 49 -8.89 -20.96 19.03
CA LEU A 49 -9.32 -19.56 19.00
C LEU A 49 -9.84 -19.25 17.60
N ARG A 50 -11.01 -18.61 17.53
CA ARG A 50 -11.59 -18.16 16.28
C ARG A 50 -10.98 -16.84 15.84
N GLY A 51 -10.53 -16.78 14.60
CA GLY A 51 -10.06 -15.57 13.94
C GLY A 51 -11.05 -15.06 12.91
N HIS A 52 -10.63 -14.05 12.15
CA HIS A 52 -11.41 -13.48 11.06
C HIS A 52 -11.73 -14.53 10.00
N GLY A 53 -12.90 -14.40 9.35
CA GLY A 53 -13.31 -15.31 8.28
C GLY A 53 -13.83 -16.67 8.75
N THR A 54 -14.08 -16.85 10.04
CA THR A 54 -14.61 -18.09 10.63
C THR A 54 -15.83 -17.83 11.50
N GLN A 55 -16.74 -18.79 11.59
CA GLN A 55 -17.92 -18.73 12.46
C GLN A 55 -18.27 -20.12 13.00
N PRO A 56 -18.46 -20.28 14.33
CA PRO A 56 -18.90 -21.54 14.90
C PRO A 56 -20.41 -21.73 14.65
N VAL A 57 -20.80 -22.88 14.10
CA VAL A 57 -22.19 -23.27 13.85
C VAL A 57 -22.33 -24.76 14.19
N LYS A 58 -23.26 -25.10 15.09
CA LYS A 58 -23.54 -26.48 15.51
C LYS A 58 -22.27 -27.26 15.91
N GLU A 59 -21.46 -26.66 16.78
CA GLU A 59 -20.17 -27.18 17.26
C GLU A 59 -19.03 -27.27 16.22
N GLU A 60 -19.32 -27.06 14.93
CA GLU A 60 -18.30 -27.03 13.87
C GLU A 60 -17.84 -25.60 13.58
N LEU A 61 -16.58 -25.44 13.14
CA LEU A 61 -16.06 -24.16 12.67
C LEU A 61 -16.23 -24.05 11.16
N LEU A 62 -17.09 -23.12 10.70
CA LEU A 62 -17.32 -22.88 9.28
C LEU A 62 -16.52 -21.68 8.76
N ALA A 63 -16.11 -21.73 7.51
CA ALA A 63 -15.56 -20.58 6.79
C ALA A 63 -16.67 -19.60 6.36
N THR A 64 -16.48 -18.31 6.60
CA THR A 64 -17.41 -17.25 6.16
C THR A 64 -16.95 -16.52 4.89
N VAL A 65 -15.73 -16.80 4.44
CA VAL A 65 -15.12 -16.18 3.26
C VAL A 65 -14.36 -17.22 2.44
N CYS A 66 -14.28 -17.02 1.11
CA CYS A 66 -13.42 -17.85 0.26
C CYS A 66 -11.96 -17.42 0.41
N GLY A 67 -11.08 -18.35 0.75
CA GLY A 67 -9.71 -18.00 1.08
C GLY A 67 -8.84 -19.16 1.52
N VAL A 68 -7.68 -18.83 2.07
CA VAL A 68 -6.71 -19.78 2.62
C VAL A 68 -6.89 -19.84 4.13
N VAL A 69 -7.00 -21.04 4.69
CA VAL A 69 -7.01 -21.26 6.14
C VAL A 69 -5.59 -21.03 6.68
N GLU A 70 -5.48 -20.08 7.61
CA GLU A 70 -4.25 -19.76 8.33
C GLU A 70 -4.40 -20.22 9.77
N ARG A 71 -3.43 -21.03 10.22
CA ARG A 71 -3.34 -21.53 11.59
C ARG A 71 -2.09 -20.94 12.23
N VAL A 72 -2.28 -20.07 13.21
CA VAL A 72 -1.19 -19.47 13.99
C VAL A 72 -1.39 -19.87 15.44
N ASN A 73 -0.58 -20.82 15.91
CA ASN A 73 -0.78 -21.49 17.20
C ASN A 73 -2.20 -22.08 17.29
N LYS A 74 -3.01 -21.62 18.24
CA LYS A 74 -4.41 -22.02 18.40
C LYS A 74 -5.40 -21.17 17.60
N LEU A 75 -4.95 -20.06 16.99
CA LEU A 75 -5.82 -19.16 16.24
C LEU A 75 -6.04 -19.67 14.82
N VAL A 76 -7.29 -19.90 14.47
CA VAL A 76 -7.71 -20.33 13.12
C VAL A 76 -8.45 -19.18 12.45
N SER A 77 -7.93 -18.71 11.33
CA SER A 77 -8.53 -17.65 10.52
C SER A 77 -8.55 -18.04 9.06
N VAL A 78 -9.42 -17.41 8.26
CA VAL A 78 -9.42 -17.55 6.81
C VAL A 78 -8.97 -16.23 6.20
N ARG A 79 -7.83 -16.25 5.50
CA ARG A 79 -7.36 -15.10 4.73
C ARG A 79 -8.08 -15.06 3.38
N PRO A 80 -8.92 -14.06 3.11
CA PRO A 80 -9.67 -13.97 1.87
C PRO A 80 -8.75 -13.72 0.68
N LEU A 81 -9.14 -14.21 -0.51
CA LEU A 81 -8.40 -13.98 -1.75
C LEU A 81 -8.38 -12.50 -2.17
N ARG A 82 -9.46 -11.77 -1.84
CA ARG A 82 -9.61 -10.35 -2.14
C ARG A 82 -10.31 -9.67 -0.97
N ALA A 83 -9.70 -8.61 -0.45
CA ALA A 83 -10.27 -7.79 0.62
C ALA A 83 -9.90 -6.32 0.45
N ARG A 84 -10.73 -5.45 1.04
CA ARG A 84 -10.35 -4.06 1.32
C ARG A 84 -9.27 -4.03 2.39
N TYR A 85 -8.60 -2.88 2.51
CA TYR A 85 -7.57 -2.69 3.51
C TYR A 85 -8.14 -2.90 4.92
N ASN A 86 -7.54 -3.82 5.67
CA ASN A 86 -7.79 -4.00 7.09
C ASN A 86 -6.63 -3.34 7.84
N ALA A 87 -6.91 -2.24 8.51
CA ALA A 87 -5.90 -1.43 9.16
C ALA A 87 -5.40 -2.09 10.44
N GLU A 88 -4.11 -1.91 10.71
CA GLU A 88 -3.47 -2.24 11.98
C GLU A 88 -2.89 -0.96 12.60
N THR A 89 -2.87 -0.90 13.93
CA THR A 89 -2.26 0.24 14.64
C THR A 89 -0.78 0.34 14.29
N GLY A 90 -0.32 1.53 13.93
CA GLY A 90 1.05 1.79 13.47
C GLY A 90 1.25 1.67 11.96
N ASP A 91 0.22 1.29 11.19
CA ASP A 91 0.32 1.24 9.74
C ASP A 91 0.56 2.63 9.13
N VAL A 92 1.50 2.69 8.19
CA VAL A 92 1.69 3.85 7.33
C VAL A 92 0.69 3.77 6.18
N VAL A 93 -0.11 4.82 6.02
CA VAL A 93 -1.13 4.92 4.97
C VAL A 93 -0.97 6.20 4.18
N VAL A 94 -1.29 6.12 2.88
CA VAL A 94 -1.51 7.29 2.04
C VAL A 94 -3.01 7.41 1.83
N GLY A 95 -3.56 8.61 1.96
CA GLY A 95 -5.00 8.84 1.84
C GLY A 95 -5.34 10.12 1.11
N ARG A 96 -6.58 10.21 0.64
CA ARG A 96 -7.13 11.42 0.01
C ARG A 96 -8.17 12.05 0.93
N VAL A 97 -8.04 13.34 1.19
CA VAL A 97 -9.04 14.09 1.97
C VAL A 97 -10.35 14.13 1.19
N THR A 98 -11.41 13.57 1.75
CA THR A 98 -12.76 13.54 1.15
C THR A 98 -13.58 14.74 1.60
N GLU A 99 -13.50 15.08 2.89
CA GLU A 99 -14.31 16.14 3.50
C GLU A 99 -13.52 16.83 4.62
N VAL A 100 -13.70 18.15 4.74
CA VAL A 100 -13.26 18.95 5.89
C VAL A 100 -14.48 19.21 6.78
N GLY A 101 -14.55 18.57 7.94
CA GLY A 101 -15.62 18.73 8.92
C GLY A 101 -15.18 19.54 10.15
N GLY A 102 -16.10 19.73 11.10
CA GLY A 102 -15.79 20.40 12.38
C GLY A 102 -14.73 19.63 13.17
N ASN A 103 -13.57 20.25 13.40
CA ASN A 103 -12.39 19.70 14.09
C ASN A 103 -11.77 18.41 13.52
N ARG A 104 -12.19 17.92 12.34
CA ARG A 104 -11.62 16.72 11.72
C ARG A 104 -11.66 16.73 10.20
N TRP A 105 -10.73 16.00 9.58
CA TRP A 105 -10.77 15.65 8.17
C TRP A 105 -11.20 14.19 8.01
N LYS A 106 -12.05 13.92 7.03
CA LYS A 106 -12.30 12.57 6.55
C LYS A 106 -11.33 12.25 5.42
N VAL A 107 -10.77 11.05 5.45
CA VAL A 107 -9.70 10.63 4.56
C VAL A 107 -10.01 9.24 4.00
N ASP A 108 -10.11 9.14 2.67
CA ASP A 108 -10.19 7.86 1.97
C ASP A 108 -8.84 7.16 2.03
N VAL A 109 -8.80 6.04 2.75
CA VAL A 109 -7.65 5.16 2.88
C VAL A 109 -7.92 3.75 2.34
N ASN A 110 -8.89 3.56 1.43
CA ASN A 110 -9.23 2.25 0.86
C ASN A 110 -9.71 1.20 1.90
N SER A 111 -10.21 1.67 3.04
CA SER A 111 -10.83 0.84 4.07
C SER A 111 -12.34 0.65 3.80
N ARG A 112 -13.06 0.04 4.74
CA ARG A 112 -14.53 -0.10 4.74
C ARG A 112 -15.23 1.23 5.05
N LYS A 113 -14.57 2.08 5.85
CA LYS A 113 -15.02 3.42 6.25
C LYS A 113 -13.91 4.43 5.96
N ASP A 114 -14.29 5.70 5.79
CA ASP A 114 -13.33 6.80 5.77
C ASP A 114 -12.63 6.90 7.13
N ALA A 115 -11.35 7.21 7.10
CA ALA A 115 -10.56 7.45 8.29
C ALA A 115 -10.72 8.90 8.77
N GLU A 116 -10.63 9.10 10.07
CA GLU A 116 -10.74 10.41 10.69
C GLU A 116 -9.36 10.91 11.13
N LEU A 117 -8.97 12.09 10.64
CA LEU A 117 -7.81 12.82 11.12
C LEU A 117 -8.29 13.99 11.96
N LEU A 118 -8.08 13.92 13.27
CA LEU A 118 -8.50 14.98 14.20
C LEU A 118 -7.52 16.15 14.14
N LEU A 119 -8.00 17.39 14.30
CA LEU A 119 -7.16 18.58 14.41
C LEU A 119 -6.12 18.49 15.54
N ALA A 120 -6.46 17.81 16.63
CA ALA A 120 -5.56 17.54 17.74
C ALA A 120 -4.43 16.54 17.41
N ALA A 121 -4.57 15.77 16.33
CA ALA A 121 -3.64 14.75 15.88
C ALA A 121 -2.69 15.24 14.77
N VAL A 122 -2.81 16.51 14.36
CA VAL A 122 -1.99 17.16 13.34
C VAL A 122 -0.98 18.11 13.98
N ASN A 123 0.21 18.20 13.41
CA ASN A 123 1.19 19.21 13.78
C ASN A 123 0.80 20.58 13.20
N LEU A 124 0.61 21.56 14.07
CA LEU A 124 0.41 22.94 13.61
C LEU A 124 1.74 23.52 13.11
N PRO A 125 1.67 24.44 12.13
CA PRO A 125 2.84 25.15 11.64
C PRO A 125 3.57 25.84 12.80
N GLY A 126 4.89 25.66 12.84
CA GLY A 126 5.77 26.18 13.90
C GLY A 126 6.19 25.16 14.95
N GLY A 127 5.64 23.94 14.95
CA GLY A 127 6.09 22.84 15.84
C GLY A 127 5.84 23.08 17.34
N ILE A 128 5.20 24.18 17.70
CA ILE A 128 4.87 24.54 19.08
C ILE A 128 3.64 23.76 19.51
N GLN A 129 3.78 22.96 20.57
CA GLN A 129 2.67 22.28 21.21
C GLN A 129 1.87 23.28 22.04
N ARG A 130 0.98 24.03 21.39
CA ARG A 130 0.03 24.95 22.03
C ARG A 130 -1.37 24.36 22.11
N ARG A 131 -2.15 24.80 23.10
CA ARG A 131 -3.58 24.48 23.23
C ARG A 131 -4.30 24.94 21.96
N ARG A 132 -5.02 24.01 21.32
CA ARG A 132 -5.78 24.30 20.10
C ARG A 132 -6.90 25.27 20.42
N THR A 133 -7.04 26.33 19.63
CA THR A 133 -8.07 27.38 19.80
C THR A 133 -9.12 27.29 18.71
N ALA A 134 -10.27 27.93 18.90
CA ALA A 134 -11.33 28.00 17.87
C ALA A 134 -10.87 28.63 16.54
N ILE A 135 -9.78 29.41 16.57
CA ILE A 135 -9.14 29.97 15.38
C ILE A 135 -8.48 28.87 14.54
N ASP A 136 -7.90 27.86 15.18
CA ASP A 136 -7.29 26.72 14.46
C ASP A 136 -8.36 25.89 13.73
N GLU A 137 -9.58 25.81 14.28
CA GLU A 137 -10.72 25.15 13.64
C GLU A 137 -11.18 25.90 12.38
N LEU A 138 -11.21 27.25 12.43
CA LEU A 138 -11.52 28.08 11.26
C LEU A 138 -10.44 27.98 10.17
N ASN A 139 -9.18 27.84 10.57
CA ASN A 139 -8.03 27.78 9.66
C ASN A 139 -7.68 26.34 9.23
N MET A 140 -8.54 25.36 9.49
CA MET A 140 -8.29 23.96 9.08
C MET A 140 -8.06 23.81 7.57
N ARG A 141 -8.76 24.61 6.77
CA ARG A 141 -8.64 24.60 5.31
C ARG A 141 -7.26 25.06 4.82
N ASP A 142 -6.48 25.76 5.64
CA ASP A 142 -5.11 26.18 5.28
C ASP A 142 -4.13 25.00 5.33
N LEU A 143 -4.43 23.97 6.11
CA LEU A 143 -3.60 22.77 6.25
C LEU A 143 -3.90 21.76 5.15
N TYR A 144 -5.16 21.32 5.10
CA TYR A 144 -5.64 20.35 4.12
C TYR A 144 -7.00 20.76 3.59
N VAL A 145 -7.12 20.71 2.26
CA VAL A 145 -8.36 20.92 1.52
C VAL A 145 -8.86 19.61 0.90
N GLU A 146 -10.10 19.60 0.45
CA GLU A 146 -10.68 18.48 -0.26
C GLU A 146 -9.80 18.07 -1.46
N ASN A 147 -9.63 16.76 -1.66
CA ASN A 147 -8.75 16.12 -2.64
C ASN A 147 -7.24 16.18 -2.39
N ASP A 148 -6.78 16.83 -1.31
CA ASP A 148 -5.37 16.73 -0.93
C ASP A 148 -4.98 15.28 -0.64
N LEU A 149 -3.76 14.92 -1.05
CA LEU A 149 -3.16 13.65 -0.68
C LEU A 149 -2.28 13.84 0.55
N ILE A 150 -2.44 12.96 1.53
CA ILE A 150 -1.70 13.00 2.78
C ILE A 150 -1.08 11.63 3.07
N SER A 151 0.08 11.65 3.71
CA SER A 151 0.64 10.50 4.41
C SER A 151 0.31 10.61 5.89
N ALA A 152 -0.09 9.50 6.51
CA ALA A 152 -0.45 9.45 7.92
C ALA A 152 -0.16 8.06 8.50
N GLU A 153 -0.22 7.98 9.83
CA GLU A 153 -0.12 6.73 10.58
C GLU A 153 -1.45 6.42 11.26
N VAL A 154 -1.80 5.14 11.30
CA VAL A 154 -2.98 4.66 12.02
C VAL A 154 -2.70 4.71 13.53
N GLN A 155 -3.37 5.64 14.22
CA GLN A 155 -3.21 5.83 15.67
C GLN A 155 -3.93 4.74 16.45
N SER A 156 -5.20 4.51 16.12
CA SER A 156 -6.07 3.60 16.85
C SER A 156 -7.24 3.15 15.99
N LEU A 157 -7.73 1.96 16.31
CA LEU A 157 -8.89 1.33 15.71
C LEU A 157 -10.00 1.30 16.75
N HIS A 158 -11.18 1.80 16.41
CA HIS A 158 -12.36 1.70 17.27
C HIS A 158 -13.14 0.43 16.99
N GLN A 159 -13.95 -0.01 17.96
CA GLN A 159 -14.74 -1.24 17.86
C GLN A 159 -15.76 -1.22 16.72
N ASP A 160 -16.19 -0.02 16.30
CA ASP A 160 -17.09 0.18 15.17
C ASP A 160 -16.36 0.11 13.81
N GLY A 161 -15.04 -0.11 13.81
CA GLY A 161 -14.19 -0.13 12.61
C GLY A 161 -13.78 1.25 12.11
N SER A 162 -14.04 2.32 12.87
CA SER A 162 -13.56 3.66 12.55
C SER A 162 -12.06 3.78 12.80
N LEU A 163 -11.37 4.43 11.86
CA LEU A 163 -9.91 4.55 11.85
C LEU A 163 -9.53 5.95 12.29
N HIS A 164 -8.70 6.10 13.31
CA HIS A 164 -8.13 7.40 13.68
C HIS A 164 -6.71 7.51 13.16
N LEU A 165 -6.42 8.58 12.44
CA LEU A 165 -5.10 8.89 11.90
C LEU A 165 -4.41 9.97 12.71
N HIS A 166 -3.08 9.99 12.65
CA HIS A 166 -2.28 11.10 13.14
C HIS A 166 -1.11 11.44 12.21
N THR A 167 -0.69 12.70 12.25
CA THR A 167 0.46 13.22 11.49
C THR A 167 1.47 13.93 12.40
N ARG A 168 1.62 13.41 13.63
CA ARG A 168 2.49 13.99 14.67
C ARG A 168 3.99 13.94 14.35
N SER A 169 4.42 13.10 13.42
CA SER A 169 5.82 13.06 12.98
C SER A 169 6.01 13.90 11.71
N LEU A 170 7.16 14.56 11.59
CA LEU A 170 7.50 15.41 10.43
C LEU A 170 7.58 14.63 9.11
N LYS A 171 7.74 13.30 9.16
CA LYS A 171 7.68 12.43 7.98
C LYS A 171 6.28 12.34 7.37
N TYR A 172 5.24 12.72 8.12
CA TYR A 172 3.85 12.67 7.68
C TYR A 172 3.36 14.07 7.29
N GLY A 173 2.38 14.13 6.39
CA GLY A 173 1.77 15.38 5.98
C GLY A 173 1.32 15.38 4.53
N LYS A 174 1.12 16.60 4.00
CA LYS A 174 0.64 16.83 2.63
C LYS A 174 1.69 16.39 1.61
N LEU A 175 1.25 15.60 0.64
CA LEU A 175 2.07 15.06 -0.43
C LEU A 175 1.99 15.97 -1.66
N ARG A 176 3.14 16.30 -2.26
CA ARG A 176 3.27 17.17 -3.44
C ARG A 176 4.33 16.61 -4.41
N ASN A 177 4.39 17.16 -5.63
CA ASN A 177 5.43 16.86 -6.61
C ASN A 177 5.60 15.36 -6.94
N GLY A 178 4.48 14.66 -7.09
CA GLY A 178 4.49 13.21 -7.31
C GLY A 178 3.21 12.66 -7.93
N GLN A 179 3.13 11.34 -7.99
CA GLN A 179 2.02 10.59 -8.53
C GLN A 179 1.56 9.51 -7.53
N LEU A 180 0.24 9.38 -7.41
CA LEU A 180 -0.40 8.30 -6.66
C LEU A 180 -0.64 7.09 -7.57
N VAL A 181 -0.23 5.91 -7.13
CA VAL A 181 -0.55 4.62 -7.75
C VAL A 181 -1.38 3.79 -6.78
N ARG A 182 -2.47 3.20 -7.27
CA ARG A 182 -3.38 2.38 -6.47
C ARG A 182 -3.23 0.92 -6.88
N VAL A 183 -2.98 0.06 -5.91
CA VAL A 183 -2.90 -1.40 -6.05
C VAL A 183 -3.76 -2.06 -4.98
N ALA A 184 -3.98 -3.37 -5.09
CA ALA A 184 -4.69 -4.09 -4.06
C ALA A 184 -3.84 -4.14 -2.77
N PRO A 185 -4.43 -3.89 -1.58
CA PRO A 185 -3.68 -3.76 -0.34
C PRO A 185 -2.93 -5.05 0.04
N TYR A 186 -3.47 -6.22 -0.29
CA TYR A 186 -2.84 -7.51 0.00
C TYR A 186 -1.55 -7.77 -0.81
N LEU A 187 -1.28 -6.99 -1.86
CA LEU A 187 -0.03 -7.08 -2.61
C LEU A 187 1.11 -6.33 -1.92
N ILE A 188 0.81 -5.38 -1.04
CA ILE A 188 1.84 -4.65 -0.32
C ILE A 188 2.41 -5.53 0.80
N LYS A 189 3.71 -5.80 0.75
CA LYS A 189 4.39 -6.46 1.85
C LYS A 189 4.49 -5.48 3.04
N ARG A 190 3.97 -5.88 4.20
CA ARG A 190 4.16 -5.15 5.47
C ARG A 190 5.64 -5.24 5.87
N LEU A 191 6.28 -4.09 6.02
CA LEU A 191 7.73 -3.96 6.27
C LEU A 191 7.97 -3.05 7.49
N LYS A 192 9.17 -3.10 8.06
CA LYS A 192 9.55 -2.18 9.16
C LYS A 192 9.57 -0.72 8.71
N GLN A 193 9.91 -0.47 7.44
CA GLN A 193 9.98 0.85 6.83
C GLN A 193 9.15 0.85 5.56
N HIS A 194 8.32 1.89 5.42
CA HIS A 194 7.46 2.13 4.26
C HIS A 194 7.83 3.41 3.50
N PHE A 195 8.81 4.17 4.02
CA PHE A 195 9.40 5.33 3.37
C PHE A 195 10.77 4.91 2.81
N HIS A 196 10.96 5.07 1.52
CA HIS A 196 12.20 4.72 0.83
C HIS A 196 12.67 5.90 -0.01
N GLN A 197 13.90 6.34 0.23
CA GLN A 197 14.54 7.39 -0.56
C GLN A 197 15.47 6.74 -1.57
N LEU A 198 15.16 6.86 -2.86
CA LEU A 198 15.98 6.34 -3.95
C LEU A 198 16.91 7.46 -4.41
N LYS A 199 17.99 7.69 -3.64
CA LYS A 199 18.92 8.82 -3.84
C LYS A 199 19.51 8.84 -5.25
N ASP A 200 19.85 7.67 -5.79
CA ASP A 200 20.42 7.53 -7.14
C ASP A 200 19.46 7.96 -8.24
N LEU A 201 18.16 7.84 -8.00
CA LEU A 201 17.10 8.22 -8.94
C LEU A 201 16.58 9.64 -8.70
N GLY A 202 16.83 10.22 -7.54
CA GLY A 202 16.24 11.51 -7.12
C GLY A 202 14.73 11.40 -6.86
N VAL A 203 14.26 10.25 -6.39
CA VAL A 203 12.84 9.94 -6.18
C VAL A 203 12.62 9.38 -4.77
N ASP A 204 11.54 9.82 -4.11
CA ASP A 204 11.04 9.28 -2.85
C ASP A 204 9.80 8.40 -3.09
N LEU A 205 9.73 7.29 -2.35
CA LEU A 205 8.67 6.28 -2.44
C LEU A 205 8.04 6.08 -1.06
N ILE A 206 6.70 6.17 -1.00
CA ILE A 206 5.90 5.85 0.18
C ILE A 206 4.98 4.69 -0.17
N LEU A 207 5.19 3.54 0.47
CA LEU A 207 4.38 2.34 0.29
C LEU A 207 3.30 2.27 1.37
N GLY A 208 2.12 2.84 1.13
CA GLY A 208 1.01 2.72 2.08
C GLY A 208 0.52 1.28 2.21
N CYS A 209 0.37 0.77 3.45
CA CYS A 209 -0.18 -0.57 3.73
C CYS A 209 -1.58 -0.78 3.13
N ASN A 210 -2.27 0.31 2.81
CA ASN A 210 -3.58 0.32 2.20
C ASN A 210 -3.61 0.16 0.67
N GLY A 211 -2.45 -0.05 0.05
CA GLY A 211 -2.32 -0.19 -1.40
C GLY A 211 -2.25 1.16 -2.13
N PHE A 212 -2.17 2.28 -1.41
CA PHE A 212 -1.91 3.60 -1.99
C PHE A 212 -0.41 3.89 -1.91
N ILE A 213 0.23 3.94 -3.07
CA ILE A 213 1.66 4.17 -3.20
C ILE A 213 1.88 5.58 -3.74
N TRP A 214 2.70 6.37 -3.06
CA TRP A 214 3.09 7.70 -3.52
C TRP A 214 4.53 7.70 -4.01
N ILE A 215 4.74 8.26 -5.20
CA ILE A 215 6.05 8.36 -5.85
C ILE A 215 6.29 9.83 -6.18
N SER A 216 7.27 10.47 -5.56
CA SER A 216 7.54 11.90 -5.74
C SER A 216 9.01 12.19 -6.01
N ALA A 217 9.30 13.35 -6.58
CA ALA A 217 10.67 13.84 -6.63
C ALA A 217 11.23 13.94 -5.20
N ALA A 218 12.52 13.65 -5.03
CA ALA A 218 13.17 13.72 -3.74
C ALA A 218 13.07 15.15 -3.17
N SER A 219 12.63 15.27 -1.92
CA SER A 219 12.58 16.57 -1.26
C SER A 219 13.99 16.98 -0.81
N PRO A 220 14.51 18.16 -1.22
CA PRO A 220 15.84 18.62 -0.81
C PRO A 220 15.95 18.91 0.71
N GLY A 221 14.84 18.85 1.45
CA GLY A 221 14.78 19.10 2.88
C GLY A 221 14.74 17.86 3.78
N ASN A 222 14.64 16.64 3.23
CA ASN A 222 14.60 15.42 4.04
C ASN A 222 16.03 14.96 4.38
N LYS A 223 16.83 15.88 4.93
CA LYS A 223 18.09 15.53 5.59
C LYS A 223 17.72 14.64 6.77
N ASP A 224 18.47 13.55 6.90
CA ASP A 224 18.37 12.48 7.88
C ASP A 224 17.64 12.83 9.18
N ASN A 225 16.87 11.86 9.70
CA ASN A 225 16.29 11.84 11.05
C ASN A 225 17.35 12.08 12.16
N LEU A 226 17.86 13.29 12.29
CA LEU A 226 18.58 13.76 13.47
C LEU A 226 17.54 14.32 14.44
N PRO A 227 17.55 13.89 15.71
CA PRO A 227 16.72 14.49 16.74
C PRO A 227 17.22 15.91 16.99
N GLY A 228 16.42 16.93 16.62
CA GLY A 228 16.70 18.33 16.96
C GLY A 228 16.64 19.34 15.82
N SER A 229 16.41 18.93 14.57
CA SER A 229 16.16 19.90 13.49
C SER A 229 14.67 20.27 13.44
N VAL A 230 14.35 21.46 13.95
CA VAL A 230 13.04 22.08 13.77
C VAL A 230 12.90 22.43 12.28
N ALA A 231 12.37 21.50 11.50
CA ALA A 231 11.86 21.82 10.17
C ALA A 231 10.61 22.69 10.38
N THR A 232 10.79 24.00 10.35
CA THR A 232 9.71 24.96 10.27
C THR A 232 8.94 24.67 8.97
N SER A 233 7.72 24.16 9.12
CA SER A 233 6.76 23.98 8.02
C SER A 233 6.19 25.33 7.54
N ALA A 234 7.04 26.36 7.47
CA ALA A 234 6.75 27.74 7.11
C ALA A 234 7.52 28.18 5.85
N SER A 235 7.96 27.25 5.02
CA SER A 235 8.45 27.55 3.68
C SER A 235 7.89 26.53 2.70
N ALA A 236 6.82 26.91 2.01
CA ALA A 236 6.78 26.90 0.54
C ALA A 236 5.37 27.21 0.01
N VAL A 237 5.06 28.51 -0.05
CA VAL A 237 4.46 29.11 -1.27
C VAL A 237 5.62 29.44 -2.23
N VAL A 238 6.63 28.58 -2.30
CA VAL A 238 7.61 28.62 -3.39
C VAL A 238 6.88 27.97 -4.54
N GLY A 239 6.53 28.78 -5.55
CA GLY A 239 5.86 28.30 -6.76
C GLY A 239 6.50 27.00 -7.21
N GLU A 240 5.67 25.99 -7.46
CA GLU A 240 6.12 24.67 -7.89
C GLU A 240 6.97 24.85 -9.14
N SER A 241 8.29 24.84 -8.97
CA SER A 241 9.19 24.88 -10.11
C SER A 241 8.95 23.58 -10.88
N PRO A 242 8.82 23.64 -12.21
CA PRO A 242 8.56 22.45 -12.99
C PRO A 242 9.71 21.46 -12.76
N LEU A 243 9.37 20.30 -12.20
CA LEU A 243 10.30 19.17 -12.10
C LEU A 243 10.95 18.88 -13.46
N GLN A 244 12.23 18.56 -13.42
CA GLN A 244 13.01 18.17 -14.60
C GLN A 244 12.36 16.96 -15.29
N PHE A 245 12.42 16.94 -16.62
CA PHE A 245 11.85 15.87 -17.45
C PHE A 245 12.36 14.49 -17.01
N GLU A 246 13.66 14.37 -16.79
CA GLU A 246 14.35 13.15 -16.35
C GLU A 246 13.75 12.57 -15.04
N VAL A 247 13.48 13.41 -14.04
CA VAL A 247 12.88 12.98 -12.77
C VAL A 247 11.43 12.53 -12.98
N ARG A 248 10.67 13.23 -13.84
CA ARG A 248 9.30 12.82 -14.18
C ARG A 248 9.28 11.48 -14.89
N GLU A 249 10.22 11.24 -15.81
CA GLU A 249 10.35 9.95 -16.49
C GLU A 249 10.61 8.82 -15.49
N ARG A 250 11.53 9.04 -14.54
CA ARG A 250 11.83 8.07 -13.47
C ARG A 250 10.61 7.78 -12.59
N ILE A 251 9.85 8.81 -12.20
CA ILE A 251 8.59 8.67 -11.46
C ILE A 251 7.60 7.79 -12.26
N CYS A 252 7.42 8.08 -13.55
CA CYS A 252 6.52 7.31 -14.42
C CYS A 252 6.97 5.85 -14.59
N ARG A 253 8.27 5.60 -14.73
CA ARG A 253 8.85 4.26 -14.85
C ARG A 253 8.65 3.43 -13.57
N LEU A 254 8.88 4.03 -12.40
CA LEU A 254 8.59 3.40 -11.10
C LEU A 254 7.08 3.15 -10.92
N ALA A 255 6.23 4.10 -11.32
CA ALA A 255 4.79 3.95 -11.27
C ALA A 255 4.30 2.80 -12.16
N ASN A 256 4.85 2.66 -13.36
CA ASN A 256 4.54 1.55 -14.26
C ASN A 256 5.05 0.22 -13.69
N SER A 257 6.22 0.19 -13.07
CA SER A 257 6.72 -1.00 -12.37
C SER A 257 5.73 -1.50 -11.31
N VAL A 258 5.19 -0.59 -10.49
CA VAL A 258 4.14 -0.90 -9.50
C VAL A 258 2.86 -1.40 -10.16
N ARG A 259 2.42 -0.77 -11.27
CA ARG A 259 1.20 -1.18 -12.00
C ARG A 259 1.32 -2.59 -12.57
N VAL A 260 2.45 -2.91 -13.19
CA VAL A 260 2.70 -4.23 -13.79
C VAL A 260 2.74 -5.31 -12.70
N LEU A 261 3.49 -5.09 -11.62
CA LEU A 261 3.50 -6.00 -10.46
C LEU A 261 2.09 -6.20 -9.90
N GLY A 262 1.33 -5.11 -9.78
CA GLY A 262 -0.05 -5.11 -9.29
C GLY A 262 -0.99 -5.96 -10.16
N ALA A 263 -0.88 -5.83 -11.48
CA ALA A 263 -1.72 -6.57 -12.42
C ALA A 263 -1.28 -8.03 -12.62
N LEU A 264 0.00 -8.37 -12.41
CA LEU A 264 0.47 -9.76 -12.33
C LEU A 264 0.15 -10.44 -10.99
N GLY A 265 -0.36 -9.70 -10.00
CA GLY A 265 -0.64 -10.24 -8.67
C GLY A 265 0.63 -10.60 -7.87
N LEU A 266 1.76 -9.98 -8.21
CA LEU A 266 3.03 -10.17 -7.53
C LEU A 266 3.11 -9.29 -6.28
N LEU A 267 3.80 -9.78 -5.25
CA LEU A 267 4.04 -9.01 -4.03
C LEU A 267 4.90 -7.79 -4.37
N ILE A 268 4.51 -6.64 -3.82
CA ILE A 268 5.14 -5.35 -4.01
C ILE A 268 5.98 -5.04 -2.78
N SER A 269 7.29 -4.95 -2.99
CA SER A 269 8.30 -4.49 -2.04
C SER A 269 9.23 -3.47 -2.75
N PRO A 270 10.06 -2.72 -2.00
CA PRO A 270 11.05 -1.85 -2.61
C PRO A 270 11.95 -2.60 -3.59
N ASP A 271 12.39 -3.80 -3.20
CA ASP A 271 13.25 -4.65 -4.04
C ASP A 271 12.54 -5.08 -5.32
N SER A 272 11.27 -5.50 -5.26
CA SER A 272 10.55 -5.94 -6.45
C SER A 272 10.29 -4.78 -7.42
N ILE A 273 10.02 -3.59 -6.90
CA ILE A 273 9.86 -2.36 -7.70
C ILE A 273 11.18 -2.03 -8.39
N MET A 274 12.30 -2.03 -7.66
CA MET A 274 13.62 -1.75 -8.22
C MET A 274 14.05 -2.79 -9.25
N GLN A 275 13.85 -4.08 -8.99
CA GLN A 275 14.16 -5.14 -9.96
C GLN A 275 13.34 -5.04 -11.25
N THR A 276 12.11 -4.54 -11.17
CA THR A 276 11.24 -4.28 -12.33
C THR A 276 11.70 -3.02 -13.08
N TYR A 277 12.07 -1.98 -12.33
CA TYR A 277 12.65 -0.76 -12.88
C TYR A 277 13.95 -1.06 -13.66
N GLU A 278 14.89 -1.79 -13.07
CA GLU A 278 16.13 -2.22 -13.70
C GLU A 278 15.88 -3.15 -14.89
N ALA A 279 14.91 -4.06 -14.82
CA ALA A 279 14.52 -4.89 -15.97
C ALA A 279 14.04 -4.04 -17.15
N SER A 280 13.26 -2.99 -16.87
CA SER A 280 12.78 -2.09 -17.92
C SER A 280 13.90 -1.31 -18.62
N LEU A 281 14.99 -1.03 -17.91
CA LEU A 281 16.19 -0.42 -18.48
C LEU A 281 17.02 -1.44 -19.25
N LEU A 282 17.22 -2.64 -18.69
CA LEU A 282 18.00 -3.71 -19.32
C LEU A 282 17.38 -4.20 -20.63
N TRP A 283 16.06 -4.22 -20.71
CA TRP A 283 15.34 -4.60 -21.93
C TRP A 283 15.08 -3.41 -22.86
N GLU A 284 15.64 -2.23 -22.55
CA GLU A 284 15.52 -1.00 -23.34
C GLU A 284 14.06 -0.63 -23.66
N VAL A 285 13.15 -0.91 -22.72
CA VAL A 285 11.72 -0.68 -22.91
C VAL A 285 11.40 0.79 -22.61
N PRO A 286 10.82 1.54 -23.58
CA PRO A 286 10.34 2.88 -23.34
C PRO A 286 9.26 2.90 -22.25
N VAL A 287 9.19 3.97 -21.46
CA VAL A 287 8.22 4.04 -20.33
C VAL A 287 6.78 3.79 -20.76
N LYS A 288 6.39 4.29 -21.95
CA LYS A 288 5.06 4.09 -22.53
C LYS A 288 4.72 2.62 -22.81
N ASP A 289 5.73 1.81 -23.12
CA ASP A 289 5.57 0.42 -23.57
C ASP A 289 5.72 -0.56 -22.40
N MET A 290 6.05 -0.09 -21.19
CA MET A 290 6.07 -0.93 -19.98
C MET A 290 4.70 -1.53 -19.63
N LEU A 291 3.62 -0.95 -20.15
CA LEU A 291 2.26 -1.48 -19.93
C LEU A 291 1.78 -2.37 -21.09
N SER A 292 2.64 -2.70 -22.05
CA SER A 292 2.36 -3.61 -23.16
C SER A 292 2.32 -5.07 -22.70
N ALA A 293 1.51 -5.90 -23.38
CA ALA A 293 1.43 -7.34 -23.13
C ALA A 293 2.80 -8.02 -23.08
N ASP A 294 3.69 -7.66 -24.01
CA ASP A 294 5.08 -8.15 -24.07
C ASP A 294 5.84 -7.96 -22.76
N PHE A 295 5.74 -6.76 -22.16
CA PHE A 295 6.44 -6.47 -20.92
C PHE A 295 5.86 -7.28 -19.75
N TYR A 296 4.54 -7.45 -19.69
CA TYR A 296 3.87 -8.29 -18.68
C TYR A 296 4.35 -9.73 -18.76
N VAL A 297 4.38 -10.29 -19.96
CA VAL A 297 4.79 -11.68 -20.22
C VAL A 297 6.26 -11.88 -19.83
N LYS A 298 7.15 -11.01 -20.32
CA LYS A 298 8.59 -11.08 -20.02
C LYS A 298 8.87 -10.96 -18.53
N LEU A 299 8.16 -10.08 -17.82
CA LEU A 299 8.33 -9.93 -16.38
C LEU A 299 7.82 -11.16 -15.62
N ALA A 300 6.69 -11.73 -16.02
CA ALA A 300 6.16 -12.96 -15.42
C ALA A 300 7.11 -14.15 -15.61
N GLU A 301 7.70 -14.31 -16.80
CA GLU A 301 8.71 -15.33 -17.09
C GLU A 301 9.97 -15.14 -16.24
N LYS A 302 10.51 -13.91 -16.19
CA LYS A 302 11.67 -13.58 -15.35
C LYS A 302 11.42 -13.94 -13.88
N GLU A 303 10.27 -13.55 -13.34
CA GLU A 303 9.90 -13.84 -11.94
C GLU A 303 9.75 -15.35 -11.70
N ALA A 304 9.14 -16.07 -12.64
CA ALA A 304 9.00 -17.52 -12.56
C ALA A 304 10.38 -18.22 -12.52
N GLU A 305 11.29 -17.84 -13.40
CA GLU A 305 12.66 -18.37 -13.43
C GLU A 305 13.43 -18.06 -12.15
N GLN A 306 13.30 -16.84 -11.62
CA GLN A 306 13.97 -16.46 -10.38
C GLN A 306 13.49 -17.27 -9.18
N ARG A 307 12.19 -17.60 -9.12
CA ARG A 307 11.63 -18.43 -8.03
C ARG A 307 11.96 -19.90 -8.16
N MET A 308 12.12 -20.41 -9.38
CA MET A 308 12.56 -21.80 -9.62
C MET A 308 14.03 -22.02 -9.26
N LYS A 309 14.87 -20.97 -9.27
CA LYS A 309 16.29 -21.04 -8.90
C LYS A 309 16.54 -20.96 -7.39
N ARG A 310 15.54 -20.58 -6.60
CA ARG A 310 15.61 -20.48 -5.14
C ARG A 310 15.18 -21.80 -4.51
#